data_AF-A0A950XVM8-F1
#
_entry.id   AF-A0A950XVM8-F1
#
_cell.length_a   1.000
_cell.length_b   1.000
_cell.length_c   1.000
_cell.angle_alpha   90.00
_cell.angle_beta   90.00
_cell.angle_gamma   90.00
#
_symmetry.space_group_name_H-M   'P 1'
#
loop_
_entity.id
_entity.type
_entity.pdbx_description
1 polymer ?
#
loop_
_entity_poly.entity_id
_entity_poly.type
_entity_poly.pdbx_seq_one_letter_code
_entity_poly.pdbx_strand_id
1 'polypeptide(L)'
;LSAQLAGIPKTVATPEIRIDCPDETKFDVVRRVAEAFRSTHKVIEVDGVRVLFSQGWGLLRASNTQPVLVMRFEASSPELLAEYRKELESALAQAKAQAAAPAS
;
A
#
# COMPACT_ATOMS: atom_id res chain seq x y z
N LEU A 1 18.46 20.67 22.47
CA LEU A 1 18.30 21.07 21.04
C LEU A 1 16.92 20.65 20.58
N SER A 2 15.93 21.54 20.70
CA SER A 2 14.53 21.22 20.36
C SER A 2 13.96 22.34 19.50
N ALA A 3 14.56 22.53 18.32
CA ALA A 3 14.12 23.52 17.36
C ALA A 3 13.85 22.82 16.03
N GLN A 4 12.74 23.19 15.40
CA GLN A 4 12.36 22.95 14.00
C GLN A 4 11.60 21.65 13.67
N LEU A 5 10.33 21.60 14.08
CA LEU A 5 9.28 20.88 13.34
C LEU A 5 8.18 21.84 12.82
N ALA A 6 8.43 23.15 12.87
CA ALA A 6 7.51 24.18 12.39
C ALA A 6 7.58 24.32 10.87
N GLY A 7 7.04 23.34 10.15
CA GLY A 7 7.01 23.33 8.69
C GLY A 7 6.61 22.00 8.06
N ILE A 8 6.54 20.92 8.84
CA ILE A 8 6.03 19.64 8.32
C ILE A 8 4.51 19.71 8.34
N PRO A 9 3.82 19.46 7.21
CA PRO A 9 2.37 19.32 7.19
C PRO A 9 1.95 18.33 8.26
N LYS A 10 0.93 18.67 9.06
CA LYS A 10 0.35 17.71 10.00
C LYS A 10 -0.28 16.58 9.18
N THR A 11 0.40 15.45 9.10
CA THR A 11 -0.13 14.24 8.49
C THR A 11 -0.62 13.29 9.58
N VAL A 12 -1.58 12.46 9.20
CA VAL A 12 -1.99 11.28 9.97
C VAL A 12 -1.45 10.05 9.26
N ALA A 13 -1.02 9.05 10.03
CA ALA A 13 -0.48 7.82 9.49
C ALA A 13 -1.06 6.61 10.23
N THR A 14 -1.19 5.49 9.52
CA THR A 14 -1.54 4.22 10.16
C THR A 14 -0.31 3.61 10.85
N PRO A 15 -0.50 2.79 11.89
CA PRO A 15 0.52 1.80 12.25
C PRO A 15 0.77 0.84 11.08
N GLU A 16 1.79 -0.01 11.23
CA GLU A 16 2.03 -1.10 10.29
C GLU A 16 0.85 -2.08 10.31
N ILE A 17 0.20 -2.27 9.16
CA ILE A 17 -0.89 -3.22 8.98
C ILE A 17 -0.29 -4.48 8.37
N ARG A 18 -0.55 -5.64 8.98
CA ARG A 18 -0.08 -6.94 8.49
C ARG A 18 -1.24 -7.75 7.96
N ILE A 19 -1.06 -8.35 6.80
CA ILE A 19 -2.09 -9.13 6.11
C ILE A 19 -1.47 -10.45 5.70
N ASP A 20 -2.04 -11.56 6.16
CA ASP A 20 -1.58 -12.89 5.77
C ASP A 20 -1.69 -13.08 4.26
N CYS A 21 -0.60 -13.57 3.66
CA CYS A 21 -0.53 -13.86 2.24
C CYS A 21 0.54 -14.93 2.00
N PRO A 22 0.18 -16.09 1.41
CA PRO A 22 1.15 -17.15 1.14
C PRO A 22 2.34 -16.65 0.31
N ASP A 23 3.52 -17.19 0.59
CA ASP A 23 4.76 -16.83 -0.11
C ASP A 23 4.69 -17.01 -1.62
N GLU A 24 3.94 -18.04 -2.05
CA GLU A 24 3.71 -18.38 -3.46
C GLU A 24 2.97 -17.29 -4.23
N THR A 25 2.16 -16.47 -3.54
CA THR A 25 1.28 -15.48 -4.18
C THR A 25 1.59 -14.04 -3.79
N LYS A 26 2.28 -13.79 -2.66
CA LYS A 26 2.47 -12.43 -2.12
C LYS A 26 3.16 -11.48 -3.11
N PHE A 27 4.15 -11.95 -3.87
CA PHE A 27 4.85 -11.13 -4.85
C PHE A 27 4.00 -10.86 -6.09
N ASP A 28 3.25 -11.85 -6.57
CA ASP A 28 2.32 -11.67 -7.70
C ASP A 28 1.19 -10.70 -7.35
N VAL A 29 0.65 -10.82 -6.13
CA VAL A 29 -0.36 -9.90 -5.59
C VAL A 29 0.17 -8.46 -5.56
N VAL A 30 1.38 -8.24 -5.05
CA VAL A 30 2.00 -6.90 -5.03
C VAL A 30 2.16 -6.35 -6.45
N ARG A 31 2.64 -7.16 -7.40
CA ARG A 31 2.79 -6.77 -8.82
C ARG A 31 1.44 -6.35 -9.44
N ARG A 32 0.39 -7.14 -9.23
CA ARG A 32 -0.96 -6.83 -9.74
C ARG A 32 -1.53 -5.54 -9.14
N VAL A 33 -1.30 -5.30 -7.86
CA VAL A 33 -1.67 -4.03 -7.23
C VAL A 33 -0.91 -2.87 -7.88
N ALA A 34 0.39 -3.02 -8.13
CA ALA A 34 1.16 -2.00 -8.86
C ALA A 34 0.52 -1.67 -10.22
N GLU A 35 0.19 -2.72 -10.99
CA GLU A 35 -0.44 -2.58 -12.31
C GLU A 35 -1.79 -1.88 -12.27
N ALA A 36 -2.62 -2.16 -11.25
CA ALA A 36 -3.91 -1.50 -11.06
C ALA A 36 -3.78 0.02 -10.83
N PHE A 37 -2.68 0.46 -10.20
CA PHE A 37 -2.46 1.87 -9.88
C PHE A 37 -1.60 2.61 -10.91
N ARG A 38 -0.81 1.93 -11.75
CA ARG A 38 0.11 2.59 -12.72
C ARG A 38 -0.61 3.50 -13.72
N SER A 39 -1.87 3.24 -14.04
CA SER A 39 -2.65 4.04 -15.00
C SER A 39 -3.28 5.29 -14.39
N THR A 40 -3.50 5.30 -13.06
CA THR A 40 -4.22 6.37 -12.35
C THR A 40 -3.33 7.17 -11.42
N HIS A 41 -2.24 6.58 -10.94
CA HIS A 41 -1.37 7.14 -9.92
C HIS A 41 0.11 6.94 -10.25
N LYS A 42 0.94 7.80 -9.67
CA LYS A 42 2.39 7.58 -9.70
C LYS A 42 2.75 6.48 -8.70
N VAL A 43 3.35 5.40 -9.19
CA VAL A 43 3.78 4.26 -8.39
C VAL A 43 5.31 4.21 -8.31
N ILE A 44 5.85 3.92 -7.13
CA ILE A 44 7.28 3.69 -6.89
C ILE A 44 7.47 2.23 -6.43
N GLU A 45 8.33 1.49 -7.12
CA GLU A 45 8.45 0.03 -7.01
C GLU A 45 9.78 -0.45 -6.39
N VAL A 46 10.40 0.37 -5.54
CA VAL A 46 11.75 0.09 -5.00
C VAL A 46 11.75 -0.94 -3.86
N ASP A 47 10.78 -0.87 -2.93
CA ASP A 47 10.60 -1.81 -1.82
C ASP A 47 9.11 -2.09 -1.60
N GLY A 48 8.55 -2.90 -2.51
CA GLY A 48 7.11 -3.06 -2.68
C GLY A 48 6.52 -1.98 -3.59
N VAL A 49 5.26 -1.63 -3.36
CA VAL A 49 4.47 -0.70 -4.17
C VAL A 49 4.10 0.48 -3.30
N ARG A 50 4.67 1.65 -3.60
CA ARG A 50 4.26 2.92 -3.01
C ARG A 50 3.45 3.72 -4.01
N VAL A 51 2.16 3.84 -3.75
CA VAL A 51 1.21 4.66 -4.52
C VAL A 51 1.23 6.08 -3.95
N LEU A 52 1.48 7.07 -4.80
CA LEU A 52 1.42 8.47 -4.43
C LEU A 52 0.02 9.03 -4.74
N PHE A 53 -0.67 9.45 -3.68
CA PHE A 53 -1.96 10.13 -3.77
C PHE A 53 -1.77 11.65 -3.73
N SER A 54 -2.84 12.40 -3.98
CA SER A 54 -2.80 13.87 -4.08
C SER A 54 -2.29 14.54 -2.80
N GLN A 55 -2.65 14.01 -1.63
CA GLN A 55 -2.24 14.54 -0.32
C GLN A 55 -1.74 13.45 0.63
N GLY A 56 -1.05 12.44 0.08
CA GLY A 56 -0.59 11.32 0.87
C GLY A 56 0.06 10.21 0.05
N TRP A 57 0.27 9.08 0.69
CA TRP A 57 0.78 7.88 0.04
C TRP A 57 0.30 6.61 0.74
N GLY A 58 0.21 5.53 -0.04
CA GLY A 58 -0.02 4.17 0.45
C GLY A 58 1.15 3.28 0.07
N LEU A 59 1.64 2.48 1.01
CA LEU A 59 2.67 1.48 0.80
C LEU A 59 2.05 0.09 0.97
N LEU A 60 2.37 -0.80 0.04
CA LEU A 60 2.12 -2.23 0.10
C LEU A 60 3.41 -2.96 -0.23
N ARG A 61 3.95 -3.77 0.68
CA ARG A 61 5.15 -4.57 0.43
C ARG A 61 4.94 -6.03 0.82
N ALA A 62 5.63 -6.92 0.13
CA ALA A 62 5.76 -8.31 0.59
C ALA A 62 6.86 -8.38 1.66
N SER A 63 6.59 -9.07 2.77
CA SER A 63 7.65 -9.40 3.71
C SER A 63 8.60 -10.42 3.09
N ASN A 64 9.91 -10.20 3.21
CA ASN A 64 10.91 -11.13 2.67
C ASN A 64 11.02 -12.43 3.48
N THR A 65 10.72 -12.38 4.77
CA THR A 65 10.97 -13.50 5.71
C THR A 65 9.71 -14.16 6.24
N GLN A 66 8.54 -13.58 5.98
CA GLN A 66 7.26 -14.07 6.49
C GLN A 66 6.19 -14.07 5.40
N PRO A 67 5.18 -14.96 5.49
CA PRO A 67 4.04 -15.00 4.57
C PRO A 67 3.01 -13.92 4.89
N VAL A 68 3.47 -12.67 4.89
CA VAL A 68 2.65 -11.49 5.17
C VAL A 68 2.94 -10.38 4.16
N LEU A 69 1.89 -9.65 3.81
CA LEU A 69 1.97 -8.34 3.21
C LEU A 69 1.93 -7.29 4.32
N VAL A 70 2.68 -6.22 4.12
CA VAL A 70 2.76 -5.08 5.04
C VAL A 70 2.19 -3.86 4.32
N MET A 71 1.27 -3.18 5.00
CA MET A 71 0.63 -1.96 4.51
C MET A 71 0.84 -0.79 5.48
N ARG A 72 0.99 0.41 4.91
CA ARG A 72 1.07 1.65 5.67
C ARG A 72 0.56 2.82 4.84
N PHE A 73 -0.13 3.75 5.49
CA PHE A 73 -0.68 4.93 4.84
C PHE A 73 -0.30 6.19 5.59
N GLU A 74 -0.21 7.28 4.84
CA GLU A 74 -0.07 8.63 5.36
C GLU A 74 -0.92 9.58 4.50
N ALA A 75 -1.64 10.50 5.15
CA ALA A 75 -2.44 11.50 4.46
C ALA A 75 -2.51 12.79 5.28
N SER A 76 -2.96 13.88 4.66
CA SER A 76 -3.19 15.17 5.35
C SER A 76 -4.39 15.17 6.29
N SER A 77 -5.32 14.20 6.17
CA SER A 77 -6.49 14.09 7.05
C SER A 77 -6.93 12.63 7.27
N PRO A 78 -7.65 12.33 8.37
CA PRO A 78 -8.20 11.00 8.63
C PRO A 78 -9.14 10.49 7.54
N GLU A 79 -9.90 11.38 6.92
CA GLU A 79 -10.86 11.05 5.84
C GLU A 79 -10.11 10.57 4.59
N LEU A 80 -9.08 11.31 4.16
CA LEU A 80 -8.22 10.92 3.05
C LEU A 80 -7.45 9.64 3.35
N LEU A 81 -6.98 9.48 4.60
CA LEU A 81 -6.33 8.23 5.01
C LEU A 81 -7.27 7.03 4.85
N ALA A 82 -8.53 7.17 5.26
CA ALA A 82 -9.53 6.11 5.11
C ALA A 82 -9.87 5.84 3.63
N GLU A 83 -9.93 6.89 2.80
CA GLU A 83 -10.15 6.78 1.36
C GLU A 83 -9.01 6.02 0.66
N TYR A 84 -7.76 6.46 0.85
CA TYR A 84 -6.58 5.82 0.25
C TYR A 84 -6.42 4.37 0.72
N ARG A 85 -6.72 4.12 2.00
CA ARG A 85 -6.73 2.77 2.56
C ARG A 85 -7.76 1.89 1.86
N LYS A 86 -8.99 2.36 1.74
CA LYS A 86 -10.08 1.61 1.10
C LYS A 86 -9.78 1.29 -0.36
N GLU A 87 -9.23 2.25 -1.09
CA GLU A 87 -8.85 2.07 -2.49
C GLU A 87 -7.79 0.97 -2.65
N LEU A 88 -6.72 1.03 -1.84
CA LEU A 88 -5.64 0.05 -1.91
C LEU A 88 -6.06 -1.34 -1.37
N GLU A 89 -6.89 -1.41 -0.33
CA GLU A 89 -7.49 -2.66 0.15
C GLU A 89 -8.41 -3.29 -0.90
N SER A 90 -9.16 -2.50 -1.67
CA SER A 90 -9.98 -3.00 -2.77
C SER A 90 -9.14 -3.60 -3.88
N ALA A 91 -8.08 -2.91 -4.32
CA ALA A 91 -7.13 -3.42 -5.31
C ALA A 91 -6.44 -4.70 -4.81
N LEU A 92 -6.06 -4.75 -3.53
CA LEU A 92 -5.46 -5.93 -2.91
C LEU A 92 -6.42 -7.13 -2.92
N ALA A 93 -7.68 -6.93 -2.57
CA ALA A 93 -8.69 -8.00 -2.59
C ALA A 93 -8.88 -8.58 -4.00
N GLN A 94 -8.95 -7.71 -5.02
CA GLN A 94 -9.04 -8.12 -6.42
C GLN A 94 -7.79 -8.89 -6.87
N ALA A 95 -6.60 -8.39 -6.52
CA ALA A 95 -5.33 -9.04 -6.86
C ALA A 95 -5.21 -10.42 -6.21
N LYS A 96 -5.61 -10.56 -4.93
CA LYS A 96 -5.66 -11.86 -4.23
C LYS A 96 -6.62 -12.85 -4.89
N ALA A 97 -7.81 -12.38 -5.27
CA ALA A 97 -8.79 -13.23 -5.95
C ALA A 97 -8.27 -13.72 -7.32
N GLN A 98 -7.60 -12.86 -8.07
CA GLN A 98 -6.99 -13.22 -9.36
C GLN A 98 -5.79 -14.16 -9.21
N ALA A 99 -4.98 -13.99 -8.16
CA ALA A 99 -3.85 -14.89 -7.88
C ALA A 99 -4.29 -16.29 -7.42
N ALA A 100 -5.49 -16.40 -6.84
CA ALA A 100 -6.09 -17.68 -6.44
C ALA A 100 -6.86 -18.38 -7.57
N ALA A 101 -7.19 -17.69 -8.65
CA ALA A 101 -7.87 -18.28 -9.79
C ALA A 101 -6.88 -19.13 -10.61
N PRO A 102 -7.20 -20.39 -10.97
CA PRO A 102 -6.35 -21.17 -11.85
C PRO A 102 -6.27 -20.47 -13.22
N ALA A 103 -5.06 -20.37 -13.76
CA ALA A 103 -4.84 -19.93 -15.13
C ALA A 103 -5.69 -20.81 -16.06
N SER A 104 -6.68 -20.21 -16.73
CA SER A 104 -7.56 -20.90 -17.67
C SER A 104 -6.80 -21.42 -18.88
#